data_AF-A0A7S4NIX5-F1
#
_entry.id   AF-A0A7S4NIX5-F1
#
_cell.length_a   1.000
_cell.length_b   1.000
_cell.length_c   1.000
_cell.angle_alpha   90.00
_cell.angle_beta   90.00
_cell.angle_gamma   90.00
#
_symmetry.space_group_name_H-M   'P 1'
#
loop_
_entity.id
_entity.type
_entity.pdbx_description
1 polymer ?
#
loop_
_entity_poly.entity_id
_entity_poly.type
_entity_poly.pdbx_seq_one_letter_code
_entity_poly.pdbx_strand_id
1 'polypeptide(L)'
;WLRKGAVWRLVGKSWNPDYLKADPKWRGGSKQGGKPYVVVQPDEDIYIAICGNGTECAHRLTVTLDSNLPASGASSVAHLADSMRVVQLGDVYYEHSGQQCVDLPFYSDARTIKLSPAGAWGMCGNPRSSLTASSSCCRPGTTRSFMHGCQYPGERVRYDTHESRCAALGKRSCSDIGRVALGSPCCYFNTWHWIDQPCHILAKVNEEGRVAIVHDPQMRKGWTAKTYHPDKTRNYFRVEWKTTDDGDGTATAAATPPFPRPSNGCGDGACSASSDNTTCLCPTVVVTDPVFDAE
;
A
#
# COMPACT_ATOMS: atom_id res chain seq x y z
N TRP A 1 16.28 -4.31 -2.16
CA TRP A 1 17.53 -4.14 -1.41
C TRP A 1 17.17 -3.83 0.02
N LEU A 2 17.85 -4.41 1.01
CA LEU A 2 17.60 -4.10 2.41
C LEU A 2 18.34 -2.83 2.80
N ARG A 3 17.63 -1.88 3.40
CA ARG A 3 18.19 -0.57 3.73
C ARG A 3 18.96 -0.63 5.05
N LYS A 4 20.04 0.15 5.13
CA LYS A 4 20.65 0.54 6.40
C LYS A 4 19.57 1.07 7.34
N GLY A 5 19.63 0.67 8.61
CA GLY A 5 18.65 1.02 9.62
C GLY A 5 17.45 0.08 9.70
N ALA A 6 17.31 -0.90 8.79
CA ALA A 6 16.30 -1.95 8.92
C ALA A 6 16.55 -2.77 10.20
N VAL A 7 15.48 -2.99 10.97
CA VAL A 7 15.57 -3.68 12.26
C VAL A 7 14.91 -5.05 12.17
N TRP A 8 15.65 -6.08 12.56
CA TRP A 8 15.22 -7.48 12.60
C TRP A 8 15.18 -7.96 14.03
N ARG A 9 14.06 -8.53 14.46
CA ARG A 9 13.86 -9.03 15.81
C ARG A 9 13.68 -10.54 15.80
N LEU A 10 14.40 -11.25 16.65
CA LEU A 10 14.22 -12.68 16.88
C LEU A 10 12.82 -12.93 17.46
N VAL A 11 12.02 -13.75 16.78
CA VAL A 11 10.69 -14.19 17.27
C VAL A 11 10.72 -15.63 17.82
N GLY A 12 11.87 -16.31 17.73
CA GLY A 12 12.08 -17.65 18.28
C GLY A 12 11.82 -18.76 17.27
N LYS A 13 11.30 -19.92 17.72
CA LYS A 13 11.05 -21.10 16.88
C LYS A 13 9.68 -21.11 16.20
N SER A 14 8.90 -20.06 16.41
CA SER A 14 7.62 -19.85 15.75
C SER A 14 7.78 -18.78 14.69
N TRP A 15 7.32 -19.06 13.48
CA TRP A 15 7.25 -18.05 12.43
C TRP A 15 6.12 -17.04 12.64
N ASN A 16 5.26 -17.25 13.63
CA ASN A 16 4.09 -16.42 13.87
C ASN A 16 4.53 -15.08 14.49
N PRO A 17 4.54 -13.99 13.73
CA PRO A 17 5.14 -12.75 14.18
C PRO A 17 4.22 -12.00 15.15
N ASP A 18 4.82 -11.27 16.08
CA ASP A 18 4.11 -10.51 17.11
C ASP A 18 3.51 -9.22 16.53
N TYR A 19 4.18 -8.59 15.56
CA TYR A 19 3.75 -7.31 14.98
C TYR A 19 2.87 -7.43 13.74
N LEU A 20 2.69 -8.62 13.18
CA LEU A 20 1.53 -8.85 12.32
C LEU A 20 0.27 -8.85 13.20
N LYS A 21 -0.30 -7.65 13.36
CA LYS A 21 -1.76 -7.47 13.39
C LYS A 21 -2.37 -7.82 12.01
N ALA A 22 -1.82 -8.83 11.32
CA ALA A 22 -2.43 -9.38 10.12
C ALA A 22 -3.66 -10.19 10.53
N ASP A 23 -4.51 -10.47 9.55
CA ASP A 23 -5.72 -11.27 9.76
C ASP A 23 -5.36 -12.55 10.56
N PRO A 24 -6.10 -12.91 11.62
CA PRO A 24 -5.84 -14.12 12.39
C PRO A 24 -5.71 -15.39 11.54
N LYS A 25 -6.29 -15.43 10.34
CA LYS A 25 -6.14 -16.52 9.36
C LYS A 25 -4.72 -16.77 8.88
N TRP A 26 -3.82 -15.82 9.10
CA TRP A 26 -2.38 -15.96 8.85
C TRP A 26 -1.69 -16.80 9.93
N ARG A 27 -2.30 -16.90 11.11
CA ARG A 27 -1.77 -17.63 12.26
C ARG A 27 -2.15 -19.12 12.13
N GLY A 28 -1.17 -20.00 12.33
CA GLY A 28 -1.43 -21.43 12.53
C GLY A 28 -1.39 -22.31 11.27
N GLY A 29 -0.82 -21.84 10.16
CA GLY A 29 -0.49 -22.67 9.00
C GLY A 29 -1.70 -23.46 8.51
N SER A 30 -2.66 -22.78 7.88
CA SER A 30 -3.80 -23.50 7.31
C SER A 30 -3.31 -24.57 6.32
N LYS A 31 -4.06 -25.67 6.17
CA LYS A 31 -3.80 -26.75 5.19
C LYS A 31 -3.63 -26.27 3.74
N GLN A 32 -3.91 -24.99 3.46
CA GLN A 32 -3.95 -24.35 2.15
C GLN A 32 -3.01 -23.15 2.05
N GLY A 33 -2.29 -22.78 3.12
CA GLY A 33 -1.48 -21.56 3.17
C GLY A 33 0.01 -21.85 3.20
N GLY A 34 0.72 -21.21 2.28
CA GLY A 34 2.18 -21.22 2.27
C GLY A 34 2.77 -20.70 3.59
N LYS A 35 4.05 -20.97 3.81
CA LYS A 35 4.82 -20.38 4.90
C LYS A 35 4.93 -18.87 4.65
N PRO A 36 4.54 -17.98 5.59
CA PRO A 36 4.61 -16.51 5.39
C PRO A 36 6.03 -15.97 5.65
N TYR A 37 7.04 -16.80 5.42
CA TYR A 37 8.43 -16.51 5.67
C TYR A 37 9.29 -17.11 4.55
N VAL A 38 10.48 -16.57 4.36
CA VAL A 38 11.48 -17.10 3.43
C VAL A 38 12.60 -17.76 4.21
N VAL A 39 13.10 -18.91 3.72
CA VAL A 39 14.27 -19.56 4.31
C VAL A 39 15.52 -18.91 3.75
N VAL A 40 16.32 -18.34 4.63
CA VAL A 40 17.57 -17.66 4.29
C VAL A 40 18.72 -18.67 4.37
N GLN A 41 19.54 -18.74 3.32
CA GLN A 41 20.73 -19.59 3.29
C GLN A 41 21.93 -18.93 3.97
N PRO A 42 22.88 -19.71 4.55
CA PRO A 42 24.04 -19.17 5.27
C PRO A 42 24.96 -18.25 4.47
N ASP A 43 24.97 -18.40 3.13
CA ASP A 43 25.77 -17.61 2.19
C ASP A 43 25.09 -16.33 1.73
N GLU A 44 23.82 -16.08 2.10
CA GLU A 44 23.13 -14.84 1.76
C GLU A 44 23.57 -13.68 2.67
N ASP A 45 23.71 -12.49 2.09
CA ASP A 45 24.16 -11.28 2.80
C ASP A 45 23.31 -10.95 4.04
N ILE A 46 22.00 -11.25 4.00
CA ILE A 46 21.12 -11.05 5.16
C ILE A 46 21.40 -12.07 6.27
N TYR A 47 21.77 -13.31 5.94
CA TYR A 47 22.19 -14.27 6.95
C TYR A 47 23.44 -13.75 7.64
N ILE A 48 24.45 -13.39 6.86
CA ILE A 48 25.70 -12.81 7.35
C ILE A 48 25.44 -11.58 8.21
N ALA A 49 24.54 -10.68 7.79
CA ALA A 49 24.22 -9.47 8.53
C ALA A 49 23.52 -9.74 9.87
N ILE A 50 22.64 -10.75 9.95
CA ILE A 50 21.88 -11.08 11.17
C ILE A 50 22.67 -12.02 12.10
N CYS A 51 23.32 -13.03 11.54
CA CYS A 51 24.00 -14.09 12.27
C CYS A 51 25.49 -13.83 12.50
N GLY A 52 26.12 -12.98 11.70
CA GLY A 52 27.58 -12.78 11.64
C GLY A 52 28.27 -13.77 10.68
N ASN A 53 29.56 -13.54 10.39
CA ASN A 53 30.41 -14.37 9.51
C ASN A 53 30.87 -15.70 10.15
N GLY A 54 30.18 -16.19 11.19
CA GLY A 54 30.56 -17.41 11.93
C GLY A 54 29.95 -18.67 11.34
N THR A 55 30.48 -19.83 11.73
CA THR A 55 29.87 -21.15 11.44
C THR A 55 28.57 -21.40 12.20
N GLU A 56 28.33 -20.66 13.28
CA GLU A 56 27.08 -20.68 14.06
C GLU A 56 26.47 -19.28 14.15
N CYS A 57 25.14 -19.22 14.03
CA CYS A 57 24.42 -17.96 14.13
C CYS A 57 24.40 -17.46 15.58
N ALA A 58 24.85 -16.21 15.80
CA ALA A 58 24.87 -15.63 17.14
C ALA A 58 23.47 -15.39 17.77
N HIS A 59 22.40 -15.56 16.98
CA HIS A 59 21.00 -15.43 17.39
C HIS A 59 20.69 -14.18 18.25
N ARG A 60 21.17 -13.01 17.84
CA ARG A 60 20.91 -11.75 18.54
C ARG A 60 19.42 -11.45 18.60
N LEU A 61 18.92 -10.95 19.73
CA LEU A 61 17.50 -10.61 19.92
C LEU A 61 17.01 -9.55 18.92
N THR A 62 17.85 -8.57 18.64
CA THR A 62 17.58 -7.50 17.68
C THR A 62 18.85 -7.21 16.89
N VAL A 63 18.70 -7.00 15.59
CA VAL A 63 19.78 -6.62 14.67
C VAL A 63 19.32 -5.42 13.85
N THR A 64 20.12 -4.35 13.86
CA THR A 64 19.96 -3.23 12.93
C THR A 64 20.99 -3.38 11.83
N LEU A 65 20.56 -3.25 10.57
CA LEU A 65 21.50 -3.30 9.46
C LEU A 65 22.35 -2.02 9.41
N ASP A 66 23.67 -2.17 9.46
CA ASP A 66 24.60 -1.02 9.46
C ASP A 66 24.93 -0.51 8.05
N SER A 67 24.56 -1.28 7.02
CA SER A 67 24.76 -0.95 5.61
C SER A 67 23.56 -1.41 4.77
N ASN A 68 23.51 -0.89 3.54
CA ASN A 68 22.56 -1.40 2.55
C ASN A 68 23.05 -2.76 2.05
N LEU A 69 22.20 -3.78 2.13
CA LEU A 69 22.54 -5.09 1.56
C LEU A 69 22.15 -5.12 0.07
N PRO A 70 23.07 -5.56 -0.81
CA PRO A 70 22.80 -5.62 -2.23
C PRO A 70 21.68 -6.62 -2.53
N ALA A 71 20.96 -6.37 -3.62
CA ALA A 71 20.01 -7.34 -4.16
C ALA A 71 20.74 -8.20 -5.18
N SER A 72 21.60 -9.10 -4.72
CA SER A 72 22.35 -10.03 -5.56
C SER A 72 21.56 -11.34 -5.72
N GLY A 73 21.22 -11.72 -6.96
CA GLY A 73 20.56 -12.99 -7.30
C GLY A 73 19.03 -12.96 -7.29
N ALA A 74 18.39 -13.52 -8.33
CA ALA A 74 16.93 -13.50 -8.52
C ALA A 74 16.09 -14.20 -7.43
N SER A 75 16.74 -14.99 -6.57
CA SER A 75 16.15 -15.70 -5.43
C SER A 75 16.48 -15.07 -4.08
N SER A 76 17.25 -13.98 -4.02
CA SER A 76 17.70 -13.47 -2.74
C SER A 76 16.60 -12.73 -2.00
N VAL A 77 16.59 -12.96 -0.70
CA VAL A 77 15.74 -12.30 0.28
C VAL A 77 15.83 -10.77 0.18
N ALA A 78 16.94 -10.23 -0.32
CA ALA A 78 17.15 -8.81 -0.56
C ALA A 78 16.22 -8.21 -1.63
N HIS A 79 15.66 -8.99 -2.56
CA HIS A 79 14.58 -8.54 -3.46
C HIS A 79 13.22 -8.48 -2.76
N LEU A 80 13.03 -9.28 -1.71
CA LEU A 80 11.78 -9.37 -0.96
C LEU A 80 11.76 -8.46 0.27
N ALA A 81 12.91 -7.94 0.64
CA ALA A 81 13.21 -6.96 1.68
C ALA A 81 12.09 -5.99 2.07
N ASP A 82 11.53 -5.29 1.08
CA ASP A 82 10.54 -4.25 1.35
C ASP A 82 9.26 -4.91 1.90
N SER A 83 8.89 -6.09 1.38
CA SER A 83 7.58 -6.74 1.58
C SER A 83 7.62 -7.88 2.54
N MET A 84 8.79 -8.43 2.76
CA MET A 84 8.98 -9.60 3.56
C MET A 84 9.15 -9.15 5.00
N ARG A 85 8.28 -9.71 5.83
CA ARG A 85 8.21 -9.38 7.25
C ARG A 85 8.86 -10.45 8.10
N VAL A 86 8.95 -11.71 7.64
CA VAL A 86 9.54 -12.81 8.41
C VAL A 86 10.52 -13.60 7.57
N VAL A 87 11.65 -13.96 8.17
CA VAL A 87 12.69 -14.84 7.62
C VAL A 87 12.98 -15.99 8.58
N GLN A 88 13.36 -17.14 8.04
CA GLN A 88 13.91 -18.26 8.80
C GLN A 88 15.43 -18.30 8.62
N LEU A 89 16.17 -18.30 9.73
CA LEU A 89 17.62 -18.48 9.78
C LEU A 89 17.92 -19.69 10.67
N GLY A 90 18.27 -20.82 10.06
CA GLY A 90 18.40 -22.08 10.80
C GLY A 90 17.06 -22.57 11.36
N ASP A 91 16.99 -22.79 12.67
CA ASP A 91 15.77 -23.24 13.37
C ASP A 91 14.98 -22.09 14.03
N VAL A 92 15.38 -20.84 13.81
CA VAL A 92 14.70 -19.66 14.35
C VAL A 92 14.19 -18.73 13.25
N TYR A 93 13.32 -17.82 13.66
CA TYR A 93 12.71 -16.83 12.79
C TYR A 93 13.02 -15.42 13.28
N TYR A 94 13.19 -14.50 12.32
CA TYR A 94 13.31 -13.07 12.58
C TYR A 94 12.19 -12.32 11.87
N GLU A 95 11.63 -11.32 12.56
CA GLU A 95 10.67 -10.37 12.00
C GLU A 95 11.33 -9.02 11.70
N HIS A 96 11.13 -8.51 10.48
CA HIS A 96 11.53 -7.16 10.08
C HIS A 96 10.50 -6.14 10.56
N SER A 97 10.90 -5.29 11.50
CA SER A 97 10.18 -4.05 11.80
C SER A 97 10.67 -2.96 10.86
N GLY A 98 10.12 -2.94 9.65
CA GLY A 98 10.41 -1.86 8.70
C GLY A 98 10.06 -0.50 9.30
N GLN A 99 10.87 0.52 9.01
CA GLN A 99 10.47 1.89 9.28
C GLN A 99 9.11 2.13 8.64
N GLN A 100 8.18 2.69 9.40
CA GLN A 100 6.89 3.11 8.84
C GLN A 100 7.17 4.26 7.89
N CYS A 101 7.29 3.97 6.60
CA CYS A 101 7.23 5.00 5.58
C CYS A 101 5.83 5.62 5.68
N VAL A 102 5.79 6.93 5.91
CA VAL A 102 4.54 7.68 5.81
C VAL A 102 4.26 7.83 4.32
N ASP A 103 3.36 6.99 3.79
CA ASP A 103 2.80 7.23 2.47
C ASP A 103 1.95 8.51 2.55
N LEU A 104 2.20 9.45 1.63
CA LEU A 104 1.35 10.61 1.49
C LEU A 104 -0.08 10.16 1.15
N PRO A 105 -1.11 10.74 1.77
CA PRO A 105 -2.49 10.34 1.54
C PRO A 105 -3.01 10.71 0.14
N PHE A 106 -2.44 11.76 -0.46
CA PHE A 106 -2.69 12.18 -1.83
C PHE A 106 -1.48 11.88 -2.68
N TYR A 107 -1.70 11.27 -3.84
CA TYR A 107 -0.66 10.92 -4.80
C TYR A 107 -1.25 10.91 -6.22
N SER A 108 -0.40 11.19 -7.20
CA SER A 108 -0.76 11.13 -8.61
C SER A 108 -0.74 9.69 -9.14
N ASP A 109 -1.39 9.50 -10.29
CA ASP A 109 -1.42 8.24 -11.05
C ASP A 109 -1.99 7.03 -10.29
N ALA A 110 -2.80 7.29 -9.27
CA ALA A 110 -3.43 6.27 -8.44
C ALA A 110 -4.08 5.14 -9.28
N ARG A 111 -3.84 3.89 -8.87
CA ARG A 111 -4.39 2.69 -9.51
C ARG A 111 -5.34 1.99 -8.56
N THR A 112 -6.39 1.37 -9.10
CA THR A 112 -7.34 0.67 -8.25
C THR A 112 -6.69 -0.59 -7.68
N ILE A 113 -6.86 -0.78 -6.38
CA ILE A 113 -6.62 -2.06 -5.70
C ILE A 113 -7.96 -2.63 -5.25
N LYS A 114 -8.14 -3.93 -5.40
CA LYS A 114 -9.41 -4.61 -5.14
C LYS A 114 -9.25 -5.70 -4.11
N LEU A 115 -10.20 -5.77 -3.18
CA LEU A 115 -10.30 -6.86 -2.22
C LEU A 115 -10.90 -8.10 -2.90
N SER A 116 -10.14 -9.19 -3.03
CA SER A 116 -10.57 -10.37 -3.77
C SER A 116 -11.09 -11.51 -2.88
N PRO A 117 -11.96 -12.43 -3.35
CA PRO A 117 -12.98 -12.30 -4.39
C PRO A 117 -14.38 -11.99 -3.82
N ALA A 118 -14.53 -11.92 -2.49
CA ALA A 118 -15.83 -11.81 -1.83
C ALA A 118 -16.34 -10.36 -1.67
N GLY A 119 -15.47 -9.37 -1.82
CA GLY A 119 -15.81 -7.96 -1.61
C GLY A 119 -15.92 -7.20 -2.92
N ALA A 120 -17.03 -6.48 -3.12
CA ALA A 120 -17.07 -5.36 -4.04
C ALA A 120 -16.27 -4.13 -3.54
N TRP A 121 -15.08 -4.36 -3.01
CA TRP A 121 -14.34 -3.34 -2.27
C TRP A 121 -13.13 -2.97 -3.11
N GLY A 122 -13.06 -1.69 -3.46
CA GLY A 122 -11.95 -1.09 -4.17
C GLY A 122 -11.50 0.16 -3.42
N MET A 123 -10.24 0.49 -3.55
CA MET A 123 -9.69 1.78 -3.15
C MET A 123 -8.52 2.14 -4.06
N CYS A 124 -7.97 3.34 -3.89
CA CYS A 124 -6.75 3.70 -4.59
C CYS A 124 -5.54 3.11 -3.90
N GLY A 125 -4.64 2.56 -4.71
CA GLY A 125 -3.29 2.22 -4.33
C GLY A 125 -2.29 3.17 -5.01
N ASN A 126 -1.24 3.53 -4.28
CA ASN A 126 -0.16 4.37 -4.80
C ASN A 126 0.80 3.51 -5.63
N PRO A 127 0.86 3.67 -6.97
CA PRO A 127 1.75 2.85 -7.80
C PRO A 127 3.24 3.14 -7.55
N ARG A 128 3.56 4.30 -6.95
CA ARG A 128 4.92 4.73 -6.62
C ARG A 128 5.36 4.27 -5.23
N SER A 129 4.42 3.97 -4.33
CA SER A 129 4.73 3.41 -3.02
C SER A 129 5.44 2.07 -3.19
N SER A 130 6.38 1.78 -2.28
CA SER A 130 7.20 0.58 -2.40
C SER A 130 6.34 -0.66 -2.39
N LEU A 131 5.22 -0.74 -1.66
CA LEU A 131 4.38 -1.95 -1.61
C LEU A 131 2.93 -1.72 -1.19
N THR A 132 2.02 -1.89 -2.13
CA THR A 132 0.61 -1.59 -1.87
C THR A 132 -0.28 -2.82 -1.93
N ALA A 133 -0.18 -3.62 -2.99
CA ALA A 133 -1.08 -4.73 -3.24
C ALA A 133 -0.38 -5.89 -3.94
N SER A 134 -1.01 -7.05 -3.95
CA SER A 134 -0.50 -8.25 -4.59
C SER A 134 -0.74 -8.22 -6.10
N SER A 135 0.06 -8.98 -6.86
CA SER A 135 -0.12 -9.11 -8.30
C SER A 135 -1.41 -9.85 -8.66
N SER A 136 -2.05 -9.45 -9.77
CA SER A 136 -3.18 -10.18 -10.35
C SER A 136 -3.15 -10.21 -11.87
N CYS A 137 -2.86 -11.38 -12.45
CA CYS A 137 -2.64 -11.51 -13.88
C CYS A 137 -3.80 -12.22 -14.56
N CYS A 138 -4.34 -11.62 -15.61
CA CYS A 138 -5.47 -12.15 -16.36
C CYS A 138 -5.06 -12.54 -17.78
N ARG A 139 -5.69 -13.58 -18.32
CA ARG A 139 -5.61 -13.83 -19.77
C ARG A 139 -6.37 -12.70 -20.50
N PRO A 140 -5.92 -12.26 -21.68
CA PRO A 140 -6.68 -11.36 -22.53
C PRO A 140 -8.14 -11.84 -22.67
N GLY A 141 -9.10 -10.91 -22.58
CA GLY A 141 -10.53 -11.22 -22.69
C GLY A 141 -11.18 -11.93 -21.48
N THR A 142 -10.44 -12.18 -20.39
CA THR A 142 -11.01 -12.84 -19.19
C THR A 142 -10.90 -11.96 -17.94
N THR A 143 -11.87 -12.08 -17.03
CA THR A 143 -11.84 -11.51 -15.66
C THR A 143 -11.44 -12.54 -14.61
N ARG A 144 -11.10 -13.75 -15.05
CA ARG A 144 -10.62 -14.83 -14.20
C ARG A 144 -9.15 -14.57 -13.94
N SER A 145 -8.86 -14.05 -12.75
CA SER A 145 -7.49 -13.78 -12.35
C SER A 145 -6.80 -15.10 -12.05
N PHE A 146 -5.65 -15.27 -12.68
CA PHE A 146 -4.68 -16.29 -12.35
C PHE A 146 -3.69 -15.62 -11.40
N MET A 147 -3.84 -15.88 -10.10
CA MET A 147 -2.89 -15.41 -9.10
C MET A 147 -1.65 -16.31 -9.16
N HIS A 148 -0.85 -16.14 -10.22
CA HIS A 148 0.47 -16.75 -10.34
C HIS A 148 1.51 -15.70 -10.03
N GLY A 149 2.54 -16.10 -9.29
CA GLY A 149 3.71 -15.26 -9.06
C GLY A 149 3.67 -14.44 -7.78
N CYS A 150 2.88 -14.84 -6.77
CA CYS A 150 3.25 -14.47 -5.41
C CYS A 150 4.32 -15.44 -4.90
N GLN A 151 5.30 -14.92 -4.17
CA GLN A 151 6.40 -15.72 -3.64
C GLN A 151 6.07 -16.31 -2.28
N TYR A 152 5.27 -15.58 -1.50
CA TYR A 152 4.80 -16.00 -0.19
C TYR A 152 3.44 -15.35 0.09
N PRO A 153 2.62 -15.92 0.99
CA PRO A 153 1.42 -15.26 1.44
C PRO A 153 1.69 -13.84 1.89
N GLY A 154 0.93 -12.88 1.38
CA GLY A 154 0.89 -11.51 1.92
C GLY A 154 1.84 -10.59 1.22
N GLU A 155 2.54 -11.13 0.21
CA GLU A 155 3.39 -10.37 -0.64
C GLU A 155 2.59 -9.25 -1.32
N ARG A 156 2.99 -8.04 -0.98
CA ARG A 156 2.59 -6.81 -1.67
C ARG A 156 3.75 -6.40 -2.56
N VAL A 157 3.43 -5.84 -3.72
CA VAL A 157 4.42 -5.38 -4.70
C VAL A 157 4.05 -3.97 -5.17
N ARG A 158 5.03 -3.30 -5.79
CA ARG A 158 4.80 -2.10 -6.60
C ARG A 158 3.97 -2.43 -7.84
N TYR A 159 3.35 -1.41 -8.43
CA TYR A 159 2.55 -1.58 -9.63
C TYR A 159 3.40 -2.01 -10.84
N ASP A 160 4.60 -1.45 -11.01
CA ASP A 160 5.54 -1.83 -12.08
C ASP A 160 6.03 -3.27 -11.96
N THR A 161 6.31 -3.74 -10.74
CA THR A 161 6.62 -5.15 -10.46
C THR A 161 5.44 -6.05 -10.83
N HIS A 162 4.21 -5.62 -10.53
CA HIS A 162 3.01 -6.35 -10.91
C HIS A 162 2.86 -6.47 -12.44
N GLU A 163 2.99 -5.36 -13.18
CA GLU A 163 2.96 -5.34 -14.64
C GLU A 163 4.02 -6.29 -15.23
N SER A 164 5.26 -6.16 -14.74
CA SER A 164 6.39 -6.99 -15.18
C SER A 164 6.14 -8.49 -14.94
N ARG A 165 5.56 -8.86 -13.79
CA ARG A 165 5.20 -10.25 -13.48
C ARG A 165 4.12 -10.77 -14.42
N CYS A 166 3.11 -9.96 -14.74
CA CYS A 166 2.09 -10.39 -15.67
C CYS A 166 2.62 -10.56 -17.08
N ALA A 167 3.46 -9.63 -17.55
CA ALA A 167 4.13 -9.72 -18.84
C ALA A 167 5.01 -10.98 -18.95
N ALA A 168 5.79 -11.30 -17.91
CA ALA A 168 6.63 -12.51 -17.86
C ALA A 168 5.82 -13.82 -17.94
N LEU A 169 4.55 -13.80 -17.55
CA LEU A 169 3.63 -14.93 -17.66
C LEU A 169 2.87 -14.99 -19.00
N GLY A 170 3.18 -14.10 -19.95
CA GLY A 170 2.41 -13.93 -21.19
C GLY A 170 0.96 -13.48 -20.92
N LYS A 171 0.76 -12.71 -19.85
CA LYS A 171 -0.53 -12.21 -19.37
C LYS A 171 -0.49 -10.69 -19.30
N ARG A 172 -1.63 -10.11 -18.93
CA ARG A 172 -1.75 -8.68 -18.61
C ARG A 172 -2.27 -8.50 -17.19
N SER A 173 -2.12 -7.30 -16.66
CA SER A 173 -2.84 -6.90 -15.45
C SER A 173 -4.35 -7.04 -15.65
N CYS A 174 -5.03 -7.52 -14.61
CA CYS A 174 -6.47 -7.72 -14.67
C CYS A 174 -7.19 -6.36 -14.72
N SER A 175 -8.09 -6.15 -15.69
CA SER A 175 -9.01 -5.00 -15.67
C SER A 175 -10.10 -5.16 -14.61
N ASP A 176 -10.36 -6.39 -14.16
CA ASP A 176 -11.24 -6.73 -13.05
C ASP A 176 -10.87 -8.11 -12.51
N ILE A 177 -11.14 -8.36 -11.23
CA ILE A 177 -10.97 -9.65 -10.57
C ILE A 177 -12.35 -10.12 -10.11
N GLY A 178 -13.00 -10.94 -10.93
CA GLY A 178 -14.32 -11.50 -10.61
C GLY A 178 -14.25 -12.81 -9.82
N ARG A 179 -13.24 -13.63 -10.13
CA ARG A 179 -12.89 -14.84 -9.38
C ARG A 179 -11.38 -15.04 -9.44
N VAL A 180 -10.83 -15.46 -8.31
CA VAL A 180 -9.49 -16.01 -8.23
C VAL A 180 -9.54 -17.45 -8.66
N ALA A 181 -8.84 -17.80 -9.74
CA ALA A 181 -8.45 -19.18 -9.95
C ALA A 181 -7.36 -19.51 -8.92
N LEU A 182 -7.63 -20.49 -8.05
CA LEU A 182 -6.70 -21.01 -7.05
C LEU A 182 -5.58 -21.77 -7.77
N GLY A 183 -4.63 -21.04 -8.34
CA GLY A 183 -3.44 -21.60 -8.98
C GLY A 183 -2.22 -21.64 -8.05
N SER A 184 -2.24 -20.86 -6.96
CA SER A 184 -1.16 -20.83 -5.98
C SER A 184 -1.70 -20.64 -4.56
N PRO A 185 -1.33 -21.51 -3.60
CA PRO A 185 -1.75 -21.42 -2.20
C PRO A 185 -1.21 -20.16 -1.49
N CYS A 186 -0.15 -19.55 -2.02
CA CYS A 186 0.41 -18.33 -1.44
C CYS A 186 -0.55 -17.16 -1.57
N CYS A 187 -1.27 -17.05 -2.69
CA CYS A 187 -2.03 -15.85 -2.99
C CYS A 187 -3.36 -15.77 -2.21
N TYR A 188 -3.80 -16.86 -1.58
CA TYR A 188 -5.13 -16.99 -0.97
C TYR A 188 -5.41 -15.98 0.15
N PHE A 189 -4.36 -15.55 0.85
CA PHE A 189 -4.46 -14.64 1.99
C PHE A 189 -4.31 -13.18 1.61
N ASN A 190 -3.92 -12.90 0.36
CA ASN A 190 -3.76 -11.53 -0.10
C ASN A 190 -5.11 -10.83 -0.07
N THR A 191 -5.20 -9.76 0.70
CA THR A 191 -6.43 -9.00 0.84
C THR A 191 -6.61 -8.14 -0.40
N TRP A 192 -5.61 -7.37 -0.79
CA TRP A 192 -5.68 -6.42 -1.90
C TRP A 192 -4.85 -6.84 -3.10
N HIS A 193 -5.43 -6.64 -4.28
CA HIS A 193 -4.81 -6.96 -5.55
C HIS A 193 -4.83 -5.76 -6.48
N TRP A 194 -3.73 -5.54 -7.17
CA TRP A 194 -3.68 -4.57 -8.25
C TRP A 194 -4.62 -4.96 -9.39
N ILE A 195 -5.34 -3.98 -9.92
CA ILE A 195 -6.06 -4.07 -11.18
C ILE A 195 -5.70 -2.89 -12.07
N ASP A 196 -5.71 -3.11 -13.37
CA ASP A 196 -5.46 -2.08 -14.38
C ASP A 196 -6.73 -1.26 -14.60
N GLN A 197 -7.09 -0.48 -13.58
CA GLN A 197 -8.14 0.54 -13.64
C GLN A 197 -7.62 1.79 -12.93
N PRO A 198 -7.88 2.99 -13.48
CA PRO A 198 -7.49 4.22 -12.81
C PRO A 198 -8.29 4.38 -11.50
N CYS A 199 -7.76 5.17 -10.58
CA CYS A 199 -8.43 5.57 -9.35
C CYS A 199 -8.21 7.06 -9.14
N HIS A 200 -9.23 7.77 -8.67
CA HIS A 200 -9.10 9.17 -8.31
C HIS A 200 -9.14 9.31 -6.79
N ILE A 201 -8.29 10.19 -6.26
CA ILE A 201 -8.37 10.59 -4.86
C ILE A 201 -9.04 11.96 -4.84
N LEU A 202 -10.14 12.06 -4.10
CA LEU A 202 -10.88 13.29 -3.94
C LEU A 202 -10.67 13.82 -2.51
N ALA A 203 -10.70 15.14 -2.38
CA ALA A 203 -10.76 15.81 -1.08
C ALA A 203 -12.21 16.12 -0.74
N LYS A 204 -12.72 15.56 0.35
CA LYS A 204 -14.03 15.91 0.90
C LYS A 204 -13.86 17.01 1.93
N VAL A 205 -14.41 18.18 1.64
CA VAL A 205 -14.32 19.38 2.47
C VAL A 205 -15.64 19.58 3.21
N ASN A 206 -15.60 19.73 4.54
CA ASN A 206 -16.77 20.03 5.34
C ASN A 206 -16.95 21.55 5.59
N GLU A 207 -18.02 21.94 6.25
CA GLU A 207 -18.35 23.35 6.54
C GLU A 207 -17.26 24.08 7.37
N GLU A 208 -16.43 23.34 8.12
CA GLU A 208 -15.31 23.92 8.88
C GLU A 208 -13.97 23.92 8.11
N GLY A 209 -13.98 23.58 6.81
CA GLY A 209 -12.78 23.54 5.97
C GLY A 209 -11.84 22.38 6.29
N ARG A 210 -12.30 21.35 7.01
CA ARG A 210 -11.50 20.14 7.23
C ARG A 210 -11.64 19.21 6.04
N VAL A 211 -10.57 18.45 5.79
CA VAL A 211 -10.47 17.56 4.64
C VAL A 211 -10.52 16.11 5.08
N ALA A 212 -11.29 15.30 4.37
CA ALA A 212 -11.25 13.85 4.43
C ALA A 212 -10.83 13.27 3.06
N ILE A 213 -10.14 12.14 3.08
CA ILE A 213 -9.71 11.44 1.86
C ILE A 213 -10.85 10.55 1.36
N VAL A 214 -11.17 10.68 0.08
CA VAL A 214 -12.15 9.82 -0.59
C VAL A 214 -11.47 9.11 -1.75
N HIS A 215 -11.62 7.80 -1.79
CA HIS A 215 -11.17 6.98 -2.92
C HIS A 215 -12.31 6.80 -3.91
N ASP A 216 -12.04 7.09 -5.17
CA ASP A 216 -12.95 6.89 -6.30
C ASP A 216 -12.33 5.89 -7.31
N PRO A 217 -12.33 4.59 -6.97
CA PRO A 217 -11.80 3.55 -7.86
C PRO A 217 -12.75 3.31 -9.03
N GLN A 218 -12.22 3.26 -10.25
CA GLN A 218 -13.00 2.82 -11.40
C GLN A 218 -13.25 1.32 -11.29
N MET A 219 -14.50 0.96 -11.00
CA MET A 219 -14.96 -0.41 -10.85
C MET A 219 -16.11 -0.73 -11.81
N ARG A 220 -16.32 -2.02 -12.07
CA ARG A 220 -17.44 -2.48 -12.90
C ARG A 220 -18.78 -2.01 -12.34
N LYS A 221 -19.67 -1.54 -13.23
CA LYS A 221 -21.04 -1.11 -12.90
C LYS A 221 -21.76 -2.13 -12.00
N GLY A 222 -22.32 -1.65 -10.89
CA GLY A 222 -23.00 -2.46 -9.86
C GLY A 222 -22.11 -2.84 -8.65
N TRP A 223 -20.83 -2.52 -8.69
CA TRP A 223 -19.90 -2.67 -7.57
C TRP A 223 -19.70 -1.30 -6.95
N THR A 224 -20.12 -1.09 -5.71
CA THR A 224 -19.88 0.15 -4.96
C THR A 224 -18.63 0.01 -4.11
N ALA A 225 -17.73 1.00 -4.16
CA ALA A 225 -16.59 1.08 -3.25
C ALA A 225 -17.09 1.21 -1.81
N LYS A 226 -17.35 0.08 -1.15
CA LYS A 226 -17.98 0.07 0.18
C LYS A 226 -17.08 0.69 1.27
N THR A 227 -15.78 0.77 1.01
CA THR A 227 -14.78 1.10 2.03
C THR A 227 -14.61 2.60 2.25
N TYR A 228 -14.93 3.44 1.25
CA TYR A 228 -14.82 4.90 1.33
C TYR A 228 -15.93 5.58 0.54
N HIS A 229 -17.17 5.39 1.01
CA HIS A 229 -18.30 6.10 0.43
C HIS A 229 -18.12 7.60 0.68
N PRO A 230 -18.23 8.48 -0.33
CA PRO A 230 -18.06 9.92 -0.16
C PRO A 230 -18.90 10.44 1.00
N ASP A 231 -20.15 9.98 1.13
CA ASP A 231 -21.05 10.42 2.19
C ASP A 231 -20.75 9.83 3.58
N LYS A 232 -19.98 8.74 3.69
CA LYS A 232 -19.74 8.04 4.97
C LYS A 232 -18.37 8.25 5.57
N THR A 233 -17.41 8.82 4.84
CA THR A 233 -16.10 9.14 5.42
C THR A 233 -16.24 10.18 6.53
N ARG A 234 -15.80 9.83 7.74
CA ARG A 234 -15.86 10.68 8.96
C ARG A 234 -14.49 11.12 9.48
N ASN A 235 -13.41 10.63 8.87
CA ASN A 235 -12.05 10.94 9.29
C ASN A 235 -11.59 12.22 8.61
N TYR A 236 -11.79 13.35 9.28
CA TYR A 236 -11.36 14.67 8.83
C TYR A 236 -10.07 15.08 9.54
N PHE A 237 -9.16 15.71 8.80
CA PHE A 237 -7.96 16.36 9.33
C PHE A 237 -7.94 17.83 8.92
N ARG A 238 -7.14 18.61 9.66
CA ARG A 238 -6.96 20.04 9.37
C ARG A 238 -5.97 20.19 8.22
N VAL A 239 -6.25 21.16 7.36
CA VAL A 239 -5.34 21.61 6.31
C VAL A 239 -5.19 23.12 6.40
N GLU A 240 -4.12 23.64 5.81
CA GLU A 240 -3.91 25.07 5.65
C GLU A 240 -4.46 25.49 4.29
N TRP A 241 -5.32 26.50 4.30
CA TRP A 241 -5.91 27.07 3.10
C TRP A 241 -5.21 28.39 2.81
N LYS A 242 -4.54 28.49 1.67
CA LYS A 242 -3.95 29.76 1.21
C LYS A 242 -5.06 30.77 0.98
N THR A 243 -4.90 31.98 1.50
CA THR A 243 -5.76 33.10 1.11
C THR A 243 -5.12 33.81 -0.06
N THR A 244 -5.91 34.42 -0.94
CA THR A 244 -5.38 35.20 -2.05
C THR A 244 -4.58 36.43 -1.61
N ASP A 245 -4.62 36.76 -0.31
CA ASP A 245 -4.03 37.96 0.28
C ASP A 245 -2.72 37.68 1.06
N ASP A 246 -2.15 36.47 0.96
CA ASP A 246 -0.94 36.06 1.72
C ASP A 246 0.37 36.78 1.27
N GLY A 247 0.28 37.87 0.50
CA GLY A 247 1.40 38.63 -0.04
C GLY A 247 2.00 39.70 0.87
N ASP A 248 1.32 40.13 1.95
CA ASP A 248 1.83 41.21 2.82
C ASP A 248 1.78 40.93 4.34
N GLY A 249 1.36 39.73 4.75
CA GLY A 249 1.29 39.34 6.16
C GLY A 249 0.16 40.02 6.94
N THR A 250 -0.68 40.85 6.31
CA THR A 250 -1.92 41.33 6.88
C THR A 250 -3.05 40.41 6.43
N ALA A 251 -3.26 39.33 7.19
CA ALA A 251 -4.50 38.57 7.10
C ALA A 251 -5.66 39.50 7.45
N THR A 252 -6.19 40.23 6.47
CA THR A 252 -7.53 40.80 6.62
C THR A 252 -8.43 39.60 6.83
N ALA A 253 -9.25 39.63 7.88
CA ALA A 253 -10.21 38.56 8.13
C ALA A 253 -11.15 38.53 6.92
N ALA A 254 -10.80 37.73 5.90
CA ALA A 254 -11.60 37.59 4.71
C ALA A 254 -12.99 37.19 5.17
N ALA A 255 -14.00 38.00 4.84
CA ALA A 255 -15.38 37.77 5.26
C ALA A 255 -15.92 36.42 4.77
N THR A 256 -15.22 35.79 3.82
CA THR A 256 -15.52 34.47 3.28
C THR A 256 -14.34 33.53 3.55
N PRO A 257 -14.57 32.35 4.17
CA PRO A 257 -13.54 31.34 4.33
C PRO A 257 -12.96 30.91 2.97
N PRO A 258 -11.64 30.69 2.87
CA PRO A 258 -10.92 30.47 1.62
C PRO A 258 -11.09 29.05 1.04
N PHE A 259 -12.16 28.34 1.40
CA PHE A 259 -12.34 26.93 1.06
C PHE A 259 -13.71 26.60 0.44
N PRO A 260 -13.80 25.53 -0.37
CA PRO A 260 -15.06 25.06 -0.94
C PRO A 260 -16.03 24.60 0.15
N ARG A 261 -17.28 25.08 0.09
CA ARG A 261 -18.38 24.69 0.98
C ARG A 261 -19.73 24.77 0.25
N PRO A 262 -20.74 23.97 0.63
CA PRO A 262 -22.06 24.02 -0.03
C PRO A 262 -22.63 25.44 -0.16
N SER A 263 -22.46 26.27 0.88
CA SER A 263 -22.96 27.65 0.91
C SER A 263 -22.29 28.62 -0.07
N ASN A 264 -21.10 28.30 -0.61
CA ASN A 264 -20.45 29.07 -1.69
C ASN A 264 -20.44 28.31 -3.02
N GLY A 265 -21.42 27.43 -3.24
CA GLY A 265 -21.50 26.64 -4.47
C GLY A 265 -20.31 25.69 -4.63
N CYS A 266 -19.74 25.22 -3.52
CA CYS A 266 -18.55 24.37 -3.51
C CYS A 266 -17.34 24.99 -4.24
N GLY A 267 -17.06 26.26 -3.91
CA GLY A 267 -15.99 27.04 -4.52
C GLY A 267 -16.34 27.45 -5.94
N ASP A 268 -17.52 28.05 -6.13
CA ASP A 268 -18.01 28.54 -7.43
C ASP A 268 -18.04 27.45 -8.52
N GLY A 269 -18.38 26.22 -8.13
CA GLY A 269 -18.43 25.06 -9.02
C GLY A 269 -17.09 24.37 -9.27
N ALA A 270 -16.00 24.78 -8.59
CA ALA A 270 -14.72 24.08 -8.65
C ALA A 270 -14.80 22.64 -8.10
N CYS A 271 -15.70 22.41 -7.14
CA CYS A 271 -15.98 21.10 -6.56
C CYS A 271 -17.47 20.75 -6.67
N SER A 272 -17.79 19.46 -6.57
CA SER A 272 -19.18 18.98 -6.60
C SER A 272 -19.74 18.87 -5.18
N ALA A 273 -20.99 19.28 -4.97
CA ALA A 273 -21.67 19.04 -3.70
C ALA A 273 -21.88 17.52 -3.47
N SER A 274 -21.80 17.08 -2.20
CA SER A 274 -22.18 15.72 -1.81
C SER A 274 -23.68 15.49 -1.96
N SER A 275 -24.11 14.22 -1.93
CA SER A 275 -25.53 13.85 -2.15
C SER A 275 -26.49 14.45 -1.11
N ASP A 276 -25.99 14.70 0.11
CA ASP A 276 -26.70 15.32 1.21
C ASP A 276 -26.50 16.85 1.28
N ASN A 277 -25.73 17.42 0.33
CA ASN A 277 -25.39 18.84 0.26
C ASN A 277 -24.74 19.39 1.55
N THR A 278 -24.02 18.56 2.31
CA THR A 278 -23.33 18.98 3.55
C THR A 278 -21.82 19.18 3.37
N THR A 279 -21.27 18.69 2.26
CA THR A 279 -19.83 18.72 1.98
C THR A 279 -19.56 18.94 0.50
N CYS A 280 -18.32 19.28 0.16
CA CYS A 280 -17.85 19.40 -1.21
C CYS A 280 -16.82 18.32 -1.52
N LEU A 281 -16.94 17.69 -2.70
CA LEU A 281 -16.02 16.71 -3.23
C LEU A 281 -15.18 17.36 -4.33
N CYS A 282 -13.92 17.59 -4.01
CA CYS A 282 -12.97 18.27 -4.88
C CYS A 282 -12.04 17.24 -5.55
N PRO A 283 -11.90 17.27 -6.89
CA PRO A 283 -10.79 16.61 -7.56
C PRO A 283 -9.46 17.13 -6.99
N THR A 284 -8.46 16.25 -6.85
CA THR A 284 -7.15 16.64 -6.35
C THR A 284 -6.11 16.62 -7.45
N VAL A 285 -5.21 17.60 -7.40
CA VAL A 285 -3.99 17.66 -8.20
C VAL A 285 -2.83 17.71 -7.22
N VAL A 286 -1.90 16.78 -7.35
CA VAL A 286 -0.74 16.70 -6.47
C VAL A 286 0.43 17.40 -7.15
N VAL A 287 0.88 18.49 -6.53
CA VAL A 287 2.10 19.21 -6.89
C VAL A 287 3.19 18.91 -5.86
N THR A 288 4.45 18.92 -6.29
CA THR A 288 5.60 18.73 -5.41
C THR A 288 6.45 19.97 -5.48
N ASP A 289 6.24 20.85 -4.52
CA ASP A 289 6.96 22.11 -4.38
C ASP A 289 7.77 22.08 -3.08
N PRO A 290 9.00 22.59 -3.06
CA PRO A 290 9.74 22.78 -1.82
C PRO A 290 8.95 23.75 -0.93
N VAL A 291 8.65 23.32 0.30
CA VAL A 291 7.97 24.17 1.30
C VAL A 291 8.94 25.12 1.98
N PHE A 292 10.23 24.76 1.99
CA PHE A 292 11.32 25.58 2.51
C PHE A 292 12.35 25.75 1.39
N ASP A 293 12.86 26.96 1.22
CA ASP A 293 14.01 27.19 0.37
C ASP A 293 15.22 26.44 0.93
N ALA A 294 16.09 25.96 0.03
CA ALA A 294 17.35 25.38 0.45
C ALA A 294 18.23 26.51 1.03
N GLU A 295 18.53 26.42 2.33
CA GLU A 295 19.60 27.22 2.96
C GLU A 295 20.97 26.88 2.37
#